data_AF-A0AAV1XA66-F1
#
_entry.id   AF-A0AAV1XA66-F1
#
_cell.length_a   1.000
_cell.length_b   1.000
_cell.length_c   1.000
_cell.angle_alpha   90.00
_cell.angle_beta   90.00
_cell.angle_gamma   90.00
#
_symmetry.space_group_name_H-M   'P 1'
#
loop_
_entity.id
_entity.type
_entity.pdbx_description
1 polymer ?
#
loop_
_entity_poly.entity_id
_entity_poly.type
_entity_poly.pdbx_seq_one_letter_code
_entity_poly.pdbx_strand_id
1 'polypeptide(L)' 'MVGVWSIWQCINDAIFNNKRMNLEELLDEIIFKAWLWIKSRLIGTSISWFECVPNPILCLNGYG' A
#
# COMPACT_ATOMS: atom_id res chain seq x y z
N MET A 1 6.24 4.67 -6.21
CA MET A 1 7.04 3.45 -6.48
C MET A 1 6.42 2.18 -5.89
N VAL A 2 5.86 2.19 -4.67
CA VAL A 2 5.24 1.01 -4.02
C VAL A 2 4.18 0.31 -4.88
N GLY A 3 3.23 1.06 -5.47
CA GLY A 3 2.17 0.48 -6.30
C GLY A 3 2.68 -0.29 -7.52
N VAL A 4 3.61 0.29 -8.27
CA VAL A 4 4.21 -0.36 -9.46
C VAL A 4 4.97 -1.62 -9.08
N TRP A 5 5.69 -1.60 -7.95
CA TRP A 5 6.40 -2.78 -7.45
C TRP A 5 5.44 -3.90 -7.01
N SER A 6 4.39 -3.58 -6.25
CA SER A 6 3.39 -4.59 -5.84
C SER A 6 2.66 -5.19 -7.04
N ILE A 7 2.33 -4.38 -8.06
CA ILE A 7 1.74 -4.88 -9.31
C ILE A 7 2.70 -5.84 -10.01
N TRP A 8 3.97 -5.44 -10.15
CA TRP A 8 4.99 -6.29 -10.77
C TRP A 8 5.18 -7.62 -10.01
N GLN A 9 5.22 -7.59 -8.67
CA GLN A 9 5.29 -8.81 -7.86
C GLN A 9 4.05 -9.69 -8.04
N CYS A 10 2.85 -9.11 -8.03
CA CYS A 10 1.60 -9.84 -8.21
C CYS A 10 1.54 -10.55 -9.58
N ILE A 11 1.97 -9.86 -10.64
CA ILE A 11 2.05 -10.43 -11.99
C ILE A 11 3.06 -11.59 -12.03
N ASN A 12 4.23 -11.43 -11.42
CA ASN A 12 5.23 -12.50 -11.37
C ASN A 12 4.74 -13.70 -10.56
N ASP A 13 4.08 -13.49 -9.43
CA ASP A 13 3.51 -14.59 -8.66
C ASP A 13 2.43 -15.35 -9.44
N ALA A 14 1.63 -14.65 -10.23
CA ALA A 14 0.65 -15.30 -11.10
C ALA A 14 1.32 -16.14 -12.20
N ILE A 15 2.39 -15.62 -12.82
CA ILE A 15 3.08 -16.28 -13.93
C ILE A 15 3.96 -17.45 -13.45
N PHE A 16 4.78 -17.22 -12.43
CA PHE A 16 5.83 -18.15 -12.01
C PHE A 16 5.39 -19.07 -10.86
N ASN A 17 4.47 -18.61 -10.00
CA ASN A 17 4.00 -19.35 -8.84
C ASN A 17 2.55 -19.86 -8.98
N ASN A 18 1.93 -19.65 -10.16
CA ASN A 18 0.56 -20.03 -10.48
C ASN A 18 -0.46 -19.52 -9.44
N LYS A 19 -0.15 -18.39 -8.80
CA LYS A 19 -0.98 -17.78 -7.77
C LYS A 19 -2.17 -17.09 -8.43
N ARG A 20 -3.37 -17.24 -7.87
CA ARG A 20 -4.54 -16.51 -8.36
C ARG A 20 -4.40 -15.03 -8.02
N MET A 21 -4.53 -14.14 -9.00
CA MET A 21 -4.64 -12.72 -8.73
C MET A 21 -5.99 -12.42 -8.06
N ASN A 22 -5.93 -11.73 -6.94
CA ASN A 22 -7.06 -11.07 -6.32
C ASN A 22 -6.78 -9.57 -6.31
N LEU A 23 -7.57 -8.81 -7.05
CA LEU A 23 -7.38 -7.37 -7.21
C LEU A 23 -7.59 -6.63 -5.88
N GLU A 24 -8.53 -7.10 -5.06
CA GLU A 24 -8.85 -6.49 -3.77
C GLU A 24 -7.69 -6.65 -2.79
N GLU A 25 -7.14 -7.87 -2.67
CA GLU A 25 -5.94 -8.15 -1.87
C GLU A 25 -4.72 -7.33 -2.35
N LEU A 26 -4.55 -7.19 -3.67
CA LEU A 26 -3.47 -6.38 -4.24
C LEU A 26 -3.61 -4.89 -3.87
N LEU A 27 -4.83 -4.35 -3.95
CA LEU A 27 -5.09 -2.96 -3.59
C LEU A 27 -4.85 -2.74 -2.09
N ASP A 28 -5.33 -3.63 -1.24
CA ASP A 28 -5.07 -3.58 0.21
C ASP A 28 -3.58 -3.62 0.52
N GLU A 29 -2.83 -4.50 -0.14
CA GLU A 29 -1.38 -4.60 0.02
C GLU A 29 -0.66 -3.32 -0.42
N ILE A 30 -1.10 -2.70 -1.52
CA ILE A 30 -0.54 -1.43 -2.00
C ILE A 30 -0.81 -0.32 -0.98
N ILE A 31 -2.05 -0.18 -0.49
CA ILE A 31 -2.44 0.86 0.46
C ILE A 31 -1.67 0.65 1.78
N PHE A 32 -1.56 -0.59 2.25
CA PHE A 32 -0.83 -0.93 3.47
C PHE A 32 0.67 -0.62 3.38
N LYS A 33 1.32 -1.05 2.30
CA LYS A 33 2.74 -0.76 2.07
C LYS A 33 2.99 0.74 1.91
N ALA A 34 2.08 1.47 1.26
CA ALA A 34 2.18 2.91 1.14
C ALA A 34 2.07 3.59 2.51
N TRP A 35 1.09 3.21 3.32
CA TRP A 35 0.94 3.71 4.70
C TRP A 35 2.17 3.41 5.57
N LEU A 36 2.70 2.19 5.52
CA LEU A 36 3.93 1.83 6.26
C LEU A 36 5.11 2.72 5.86
N TRP A 37 5.27 2.97 4.55
CA TRP A 37 6.33 3.83 4.04
C TRP A 37 6.17 5.27 4.54
N ILE A 38 4.95 5.81 4.50
CA ILE A 38 4.64 7.15 5.04
C ILE A 38 4.93 7.21 6.54
N LYS A 39 4.41 6.25 7.31
CA LYS A 39 4.62 6.16 8.76
C LYS A 39 6.09 6.08 9.14
N SER A 40 6.90 5.35 8.38
CA SER A 40 8.35 5.26 8.63
C SER A 40 9.09 6.59 8.44
N ARG A 41 8.51 7.54 7.68
CA ARG A 41 9.12 8.84 7.37
C ARG A 41 8.60 9.97 8.24
N LEU A 42 7.36 9.88 8.70
CA LEU A 42 6.77 10.84 9.61
C LEU A 42 7.12 10.48 11.06
N ILE A 43 8.33 10.85 11.49
CA ILE A 43 8.77 10.71 12.88
C ILE A 43 7.87 11.61 13.75
N GLY A 44 7.02 11.00 14.57
CA GLY A 44 6.17 11.71 15.54
C GLY A 44 4.69 11.86 15.17
N THR A 45 4.25 11.45 13.97
CA THR A 45 2.81 11.44 13.65
C THR A 45 2.16 10.11 13.97
N SER A 46 0.98 10.15 14.57
CA SER A 46 0.19 8.98 14.99
C SER A 46 -0.89 8.58 13.98
N ILE A 47 -0.70 8.83 12.67
CA ILE A 47 -1.71 8.45 11.66
C ILE A 47 -1.94 6.94 11.73
N SER A 48 -3.13 6.58 12.19
CA SER A 48 -3.54 5.19 12.32
C SER A 48 -3.96 4.63 10.97
N TRP A 49 -3.83 3.33 10.80
CA TRP A 49 -4.32 2.63 9.62
C TRP A 49 -5.83 2.90 9.39
N PHE A 50 -6.60 2.96 10.47
CA PHE A 50 -8.05 3.19 10.44
C PHE A 50 -8.46 4.58 9.93
N GLU A 51 -7.60 5.59 10.09
CA GLU A 51 -7.81 6.92 9.50
C GLU A 51 -7.41 6.95 8.02
N CYS A 52 -6.50 6.07 7.62
CA CYS A 52 -5.92 6.01 6.29
C CYS A 52 -6.75 5.22 5.28
N VAL A 53 -7.32 4.07 5.69
CA VAL A 53 -8.18 3.23 4.84
C VAL A 53 -9.37 3.98 4.23
N PRO A 54 -10.17 4.76 4.98
CA PRO A 54 -11.35 5.44 4.41
C PRO A 54 -10.99 6.61 3.51
N ASN A 55 -9.75 7.14 3.60
CA ASN A 55 -9.30 8.23 2.73
C ASN A 55 -7.78 8.11 2.44
N PRO A 56 -7.41 7.29 1.44
CA PRO A 56 -6.00 7.03 1.11
C PRO A 56 -5.20 8.28 0.73
N ILE A 57 -5.89 9.34 0.30
CA ILE A 57 -5.28 10.63 -0.06
C ILE A 57 -4.76 11.35 1.19
N LEU A 58 -5.39 11.17 2.36
CA LEU A 58 -4.89 11.71 3.64
C LEU A 58 -3.53 11.13 4.02
N CYS A 59 -3.26 9.87 3.64
CA CYS A 59 -1.96 9.25 3.87
C CYS A 59 -0.88 9.88 2.98
N LEU A 60 -1.21 10.15 1.72
CA LEU A 60 -0.28 10.65 0.71
C LEU A 60 0.03 12.15 0.90
N ASN A 61 -0.98 12.92 1.32
CA ASN A 61 -0.84 14.30 1.72
C ASN A 61 -0.57 14.34 3.22
N GLY A 62 0.65 14.00 3.64
CA GLY A 62 1.13 14.47 4.94
C GLY A 62 0.90 15.98 4.97
N TYR A 63 -0.05 16.43 5.80
CA TYR A 63 -0.35 17.86 5.97
C TYR A 63 0.96 18.62 6.20
N GLY A 64 1.10 19.75 5.51
CA GLY A 64 2.33 20.54 5.40
C GLY A 64 2.84 21.16 6.68
#